data_AF-A0A1K2FBK6-F1
#
_entry.id   AF-A0A1K2FBK6-F1
#
_cell.length_a   1.000
_cell.length_b   1.000
_cell.length_c   1.000
_cell.angle_alpha   90.00
_cell.angle_beta   90.00
_cell.angle_gamma   90.00
#
_symmetry.space_group_name_H-M   'P 1'
#
loop_
_entity.id
_entity.type
_entity.pdbx_description
1 polymer ?
#
loop_
_entity_poly.entity_id
_entity_poly.type
_entity_poly.pdbx_seq_one_letter_code
_entity_poly.pdbx_strand_id
1 'polypeptide(L)'
;MLPVLADTVARLGGRDPQILLQDYGQQRLVPLPGEGLAGGEPQSVDGSEVGRCFLASRPIELALPDGVRVLLPLPDGGDQSGVLAVTLDAADDDDRRLLHRIAGLITDMMQTKNGHADLAS
;
A
#
# COMPACT_ATOMS: atom_id res chain seq x y z
N MET A 1 1.62 -6.84 -12.50
CA MET A 1 1.86 -5.71 -11.57
C MET A 1 2.19 -6.22 -10.18
N LEU A 2 1.29 -6.99 -9.55
CA LEU A 2 1.52 -7.52 -8.20
C LEU A 2 2.76 -8.41 -8.07
N PRO A 3 3.09 -9.29 -9.05
CA PRO A 3 4.37 -10.01 -9.04
C PRO A 3 5.59 -9.09 -9.10
N VAL A 4 5.52 -8.02 -9.91
CA VAL A 4 6.62 -7.04 -10.04
C VAL A 4 6.82 -6.24 -8.75
N LEU A 5 5.74 -5.91 -8.04
CA LEU A 5 5.83 -5.28 -6.73
C LEU A 5 6.52 -6.22 -5.74
N ALA A 6 6.10 -7.48 -5.67
CA ALA A 6 6.69 -8.49 -4.79
C ALA A 6 8.19 -8.68 -5.07
N ASP A 7 8.58 -8.80 -6.35
CA ASP A 7 9.97 -8.91 -6.77
C ASP A 7 10.78 -7.66 -6.41
N THR A 8 10.19 -6.48 -6.61
CA THR A 8 10.84 -5.20 -6.27
C THR A 8 11.07 -5.10 -4.77
N VAL A 9 10.06 -5.44 -3.96
CA VAL A 9 10.15 -5.49 -2.50
C VAL A 9 11.22 -6.49 -2.06
N ALA A 10 11.23 -7.69 -2.63
CA ALA A 10 12.23 -8.71 -2.31
C ALA A 10 13.67 -8.25 -2.63
N ARG A 11 13.87 -7.52 -3.73
CA ARG A 11 15.18 -6.94 -4.10
C ARG A 11 15.67 -5.86 -3.14
N LEU A 12 14.79 -5.31 -2.31
CA LEU A 12 15.12 -4.38 -1.22
C LEU A 12 15.33 -5.09 0.13
N GLY A 13 15.38 -6.42 0.14
CA GLY A 13 15.36 -7.19 1.39
C GLY A 13 14.02 -7.10 2.11
N GLY A 14 12.97 -6.69 1.41
CA GLY A 14 11.63 -6.59 1.95
C GLY A 14 10.80 -7.85 1.75
N ARG A 15 9.72 -7.93 2.51
CA ARG A 15 8.77 -9.05 2.51
C ARG A 15 7.37 -8.59 2.88
N ASP A 16 6.43 -9.53 2.74
CA ASP A 16 5.02 -9.37 3.09
C ASP A 16 4.38 -8.08 2.53
N PRO A 17 4.56 -7.76 1.23
CA PRO A 17 3.95 -6.57 0.65
C PRO A 17 2.43 -6.71 0.63
N GLN A 18 1.72 -5.67 1.04
CA GLN A 18 0.26 -5.58 1.01
C GLN A 18 -0.17 -4.27 0.39
N ILE A 19 -1.23 -4.31 -0.41
CA ILE A 19 -1.98 -3.11 -0.81
C ILE A 19 -3.32 -3.20 -0.11
N LEU A 20 -3.65 -2.24 0.75
CA LEU A 20 -4.96 -2.13 1.38
C LEU A 20 -5.71 -0.96 0.74
N LEU A 21 -6.89 -1.24 0.17
CA LEU A 21 -7.72 -0.24 -0.48
C LEU A 21 -8.93 0.11 0.40
N GLN A 22 -9.35 1.36 0.37
CA GLN A 22 -10.56 1.76 1.08
C GLN A 22 -11.78 1.01 0.53
N ASP A 23 -12.62 0.50 1.43
CA ASP A 23 -13.93 -0.05 1.06
C ASP A 23 -14.91 1.07 0.68
N TYR A 24 -15.95 0.73 -0.09
CA TYR A 24 -17.00 1.69 -0.48
C TYR A 24 -17.71 2.34 0.71
N GLY A 25 -17.72 1.66 1.87
CA GLY A 25 -18.27 2.19 3.12
C GLY A 25 -17.38 3.25 3.78
N GLN A 26 -16.14 3.44 3.31
CA GLN A 26 -15.13 4.33 3.87
C GLN A 26 -14.74 4.01 5.33
N GLN A 27 -15.02 2.81 5.80
CA GLN A 27 -14.78 2.40 7.20
C GLN A 27 -13.58 1.47 7.34
N ARG A 28 -13.22 0.76 6.27
CA ARG A 28 -12.19 -0.29 6.31
C ARG A 28 -11.20 -0.11 5.17
N LEU A 29 -9.98 -0.56 5.43
CA LEU A 29 -8.94 -0.79 4.43
C LEU A 29 -8.84 -2.29 4.21
N VAL A 30 -9.25 -2.73 3.01
CA VAL A 30 -9.37 -4.13 2.62
C VAL A 30 -8.14 -4.54 1.81
N PRO A 31 -7.43 -5.61 2.21
CA PRO A 31 -6.31 -6.14 1.43
C PRO A 31 -6.75 -6.53 0.01
N LEU A 32 -6.04 -5.98 -0.98
CA LEU A 32 -6.21 -6.35 -2.38
C LEU A 32 -5.68 -7.78 -2.57
N PRO A 33 -6.50 -8.71 -3.09
CA PRO A 33 -6.01 -10.05 -3.39
C PRO A 33 -5.07 -10.04 -4.59
N GLY A 34 -4.05 -10.89 -4.56
CA GLY A 34 -3.28 -11.20 -5.76
C GLY A 34 -1.94 -11.88 -5.49
N GLU A 35 -1.39 -12.48 -6.54
CA GLU A 35 -0.13 -13.18 -6.49
C GLU A 35 1.02 -12.24 -6.09
N GLY A 36 1.82 -12.68 -5.12
CA GLY A 36 2.93 -11.91 -4.57
C GLY A 36 2.56 -10.91 -3.47
N LEU A 37 1.26 -10.66 -3.22
CA LEU A 37 0.83 -9.88 -2.06
C LEU A 37 0.51 -10.78 -0.87
N ALA A 38 0.87 -10.32 0.32
CA ALA A 38 0.37 -10.89 1.55
C ALA A 38 -1.14 -10.57 1.69
N GLY A 39 -1.95 -11.60 1.92
CA GLY A 39 -3.35 -11.44 2.30
C GLY A 39 -3.47 -10.96 3.75
N GLY A 40 -4.68 -10.93 4.28
CA GLY A 40 -4.94 -10.57 5.67
C GLY A 40 -6.37 -10.11 5.87
N GLU A 41 -6.68 -9.73 7.10
CA GLU A 41 -8.00 -9.23 7.44
C GLU A 41 -8.16 -7.74 7.13
N PRO A 42 -9.37 -7.29 6.73
CA PRO A 42 -9.66 -5.87 6.60
C PRO A 42 -9.40 -5.11 7.90
N GLN A 43 -8.71 -3.98 7.81
CA GLN A 43 -8.36 -3.15 8.96
C GLN A 43 -9.30 -1.95 9.08
N SER A 44 -9.56 -1.50 10.31
CA SER A 44 -10.37 -0.29 10.56
C SER A 44 -9.61 0.96 10.12
N VAL A 45 -10.28 1.91 9.47
CA VAL A 45 -9.73 3.26 9.23
C VAL A 45 -9.53 3.99 10.55
N ASP A 46 -10.47 3.84 11.48
CA ASP A 46 -10.38 4.43 12.80
C ASP A 46 -9.61 3.52 13.76
N GLY A 47 -8.66 4.11 14.50
CA GLY A 47 -7.96 3.45 15.61
C GLY A 47 -6.92 2.41 15.21
N SER A 48 -6.53 2.31 13.92
CA SER A 48 -5.44 1.44 13.46
C SER A 48 -4.26 2.25 12.91
N GLU A 49 -3.07 1.63 12.88
CA GLU A 49 -1.86 2.27 12.32
C GLU A 49 -1.96 2.46 10.80
N VAL A 50 -2.57 1.51 10.08
CA VAL A 50 -2.84 1.64 8.65
C VAL A 50 -3.84 2.77 8.40
N GLY A 51 -4.87 2.87 9.24
CA GLY A 51 -5.82 3.96 9.23
C GLY A 51 -5.19 5.33 9.52
N ARG A 52 -4.28 5.41 10.49
CA ARG A 52 -3.50 6.64 10.75
C ARG A 52 -2.65 7.05 9.56
N CYS A 53 -1.97 6.09 8.92
CA CYS A 53 -1.18 6.34 7.71
C CYS A 53 -2.05 6.90 6.59
N PHE A 54 -3.22 6.29 6.39
CA PHE A 54 -4.23 6.69 5.41
C PHE A 54 -4.75 8.12 5.68
N LEU A 55 -5.34 8.35 6.85
CA LEU A 55 -5.99 9.61 7.22
C LEU A 55 -5.02 10.78 7.29
N ALA A 56 -3.79 10.55 7.78
CA ALA A 56 -2.79 11.61 7.85
C ALA A 56 -2.09 11.86 6.50
N SER A 57 -2.27 10.96 5.53
CA SER A 57 -1.53 10.93 4.26
C SER A 57 -0.01 11.08 4.49
N ARG A 58 0.51 10.35 5.47
CA ARG A 58 1.94 10.36 5.85
C ARG A 58 2.44 8.94 6.10
N PRO A 59 3.68 8.63 5.71
CA PRO A 59 4.27 7.35 6.04
C PRO A 59 4.33 7.11 7.56
N ILE A 60 4.13 5.86 7.96
CA ILE A 60 4.27 5.40 9.35
C ILE A 60 5.20 4.19 9.36
N GLU A 61 6.17 4.18 10.27
CA GLU A 61 7.04 3.04 10.51
C GLU A 61 6.71 2.42 11.86
N LEU A 62 6.47 1.11 11.86
CA LEU A 62 6.24 0.33 13.07
C LEU A 62 7.42 -0.62 13.27
N ALA A 63 8.08 -0.51 14.42
CA ALA A 63 9.10 -1.47 14.81
C ALA A 63 8.46 -2.84 15.03
N LEU A 64 9.00 -3.87 14.38
CA LEU A 64 8.67 -5.27 14.60
C LEU A 64 9.86 -5.99 15.25
N PRO A 65 9.66 -7.16 15.88
CA PRO A 65 10.76 -7.95 16.42
C PRO A 65 11.82 -8.33 15.37
N ASP A 66 11.42 -8.43 14.10
CA ASP A 66 12.17 -8.95 12.97
C ASP A 66 12.19 -7.98 11.78
N GLY A 67 12.12 -6.67 12.05
CA GLY A 67 12.25 -5.63 11.05
C GLY A 67 11.44 -4.37 11.33
N VAL A 68 11.10 -3.63 10.27
CA VAL A 68 10.26 -2.44 10.30
C VAL A 68 9.12 -2.62 9.30
N ARG A 69 7.88 -2.46 9.78
CA ARG A 69 6.71 -2.35 8.91
C ARG A 69 6.57 -0.90 8.47
N VAL A 70 6.82 -0.65 7.19
CA VAL A 70 6.63 0.65 6.56
C VAL A 70 5.24 0.70 5.94
N LEU A 71 4.43 1.64 6.39
CA LEU A 71 3.12 1.98 5.85
C LEU A 71 3.28 3.25 5.02
N LEU A 72 2.90 3.21 3.76
CA LEU A 72 2.95 4.34 2.84
C LEU A 72 1.54 4.63 2.32
N PRO A 73 1.06 5.88 2.46
CA PRO A 73 -0.20 6.25 1.83
C PRO A 73 -0.04 6.15 0.31
N LEU A 74 -1.05 5.60 -0.35
CA LEU A 74 -1.21 5.71 -1.79
C LEU A 74 -2.04 6.97 -2.02
N PRO A 75 -1.43 8.06 -2.54
CA PRO A 75 -2.13 9.32 -2.74
C PRO A 75 -3.43 9.13 -3.52
N ASP A 76 -4.44 9.91 -3.16
CA ASP A 76 -5.70 9.87 -3.88
C ASP A 76 -5.50 10.45 -5.30
N GLY A 77 -5.71 9.60 -6.30
CA GLY A 77 -5.62 9.95 -7.72
C GLY A 77 -6.93 9.75 -8.47
N GLY A 78 -8.05 9.42 -7.78
CA GLY A 78 -9.33 9.06 -8.41
C GLY A 78 -10.31 8.44 -7.41
N ASP A 79 -11.01 7.37 -7.79
CA ASP A 79 -12.06 6.75 -6.95
C ASP A 79 -11.55 5.79 -5.86
N GLN A 80 -10.25 5.48 -5.84
CA GLN A 80 -9.67 4.51 -4.91
C GLN A 80 -8.35 4.99 -4.33
N SER A 81 -8.34 5.18 -3.01
CA SER A 81 -7.17 5.49 -2.19
C SER A 81 -6.84 4.32 -1.27
N GLY A 82 -5.63 4.29 -0.72
CA GLY A 82 -5.20 3.15 0.09
C GLY A 82 -3.84 3.31 0.75
N VAL A 83 -3.29 2.18 1.19
CA VAL A 83 -1.99 2.08 1.86
C VAL A 83 -1.20 0.92 1.27
N LEU A 84 0.04 1.18 0.87
CA LEU A 84 1.06 0.16 0.64
C LEU A 84 1.72 -0.14 1.97
N ALA A 85 1.83 -1.41 2.32
CA ALA A 85 2.48 -1.84 3.55
C ALA A 85 3.54 -2.90 3.22
N VAL A 86 4.79 -2.65 3.62
CA VAL A 86 5.95 -3.51 3.34
C VAL A 86 6.73 -3.72 4.63
N THR A 87 7.25 -4.93 4.84
CA THR A 87 8.17 -5.21 5.95
C THR A 87 9.59 -5.23 5.41
N LEU A 88 10.51 -4.48 6.00
CA LEU A 88 11.94 -4.50 5.68
C LEU A 88 12.73 -5.00 6.90
N ASP A 89 13.87 -5.64 6.69
CA ASP A 89 14.76 -6.03 7.80
C ASP A 89 15.29 -4.79 8.55
N ALA A 90 15.57 -3.72 7.81
CA ALA A 90 15.83 -2.37 8.29
C ALA A 90 15.39 -1.36 7.21
N ALA A 91 15.13 -0.11 7.60
CA ALA A 91 14.79 0.95 6.67
C ALA A 91 15.81 2.08 6.77
N ASP A 92 16.61 2.27 5.71
CA ASP A 92 17.43 3.47 5.55
C ASP A 92 16.72 4.53 4.69
N ASP A 93 17.38 5.67 4.48
CA ASP A 93 16.78 6.76 3.74
C ASP A 93 16.63 6.50 2.24
N ASP A 94 17.47 5.63 1.66
CA ASP A 94 17.34 5.20 0.27
C ASP A 94 16.16 4.26 0.09
N ASP A 95 15.97 3.31 1.01
CA ASP A 95 14.81 2.42 1.05
C ASP A 95 13.52 3.22 1.15
N ARG A 96 13.46 4.19 2.07
CA ARG A 96 12.32 5.10 2.23
C ARG A 96 12.00 5.85 0.95
N ARG A 97 13.03 6.42 0.30
CA ARG A 97 12.87 7.14 -0.98
C ARG A 97 12.34 6.23 -2.07
N LEU A 98 12.84 5.00 -2.17
CA LEU A 98 12.44 4.08 -3.21
C LEU A 98 11.03 3.54 -2.99
N LEU A 99 10.67 3.17 -1.76
CA LEU A 99 9.30 2.78 -1.41
C LEU A 99 8.30 3.89 -1.73
N HIS A 100 8.65 5.16 -1.48
CA HIS A 100 7.80 6.29 -1.84
C HIS A 100 7.59 6.40 -3.37
N ARG A 101 8.63 6.14 -4.16
CA ARG A 101 8.50 6.08 -5.64
C ARG A 101 7.62 4.91 -6.09
N ILE A 102 7.76 3.75 -5.46
CA ILE A 102 6.93 2.57 -5.75
C ILE A 102 5.45 2.88 -5.44
N ALA A 103 5.16 3.52 -4.31
CA ALA A 103 3.81 3.96 -3.96
C ALA A 103 3.20 4.91 -5.02
N GLY A 104 3.99 5.86 -5.51
CA GLY A 104 3.58 6.74 -6.62
C GLY A 104 3.25 5.96 -7.90
N LEU A 105 4.10 5.02 -8.30
CA LEU A 105 3.86 4.19 -9.49
C LEU A 105 2.59 3.32 -9.36
N ILE A 106 2.37 2.71 -8.19
CA ILE A 106 1.14 1.95 -7.94
C ILE A 106 -0.08 2.85 -8.11
N THR A 107 0.00 4.08 -7.58
CA THR A 107 -1.06 5.09 -7.67
C THR A 107 -1.37 5.45 -9.12
N ASP A 108 -0.35 5.77 -9.92
CA ASP A 108 -0.52 6.09 -11.35
C ASP A 108 -1.14 4.91 -12.14
N MET A 109 -0.79 3.68 -11.79
CA MET A 109 -1.34 2.49 -12.44
C MET A 109 -2.79 2.17 -12.04
N MET A 110 -3.21 2.50 -10.82
CA MET A 110 -4.60 2.36 -10.38
C MET A 110 -5.51 3.30 -11.18
N GLN A 111 -5.04 4.50 -11.51
CA GLN A 111 -5.77 5.47 -12.35
C GLN A 111 -6.03 4.94 -13.77
N THR A 112 -5.05 4.25 -14.36
CA THR A 112 -5.13 3.79 -15.75
C THR A 112 -6.14 2.65 -15.97
N LYS A 113 -6.46 1.88 -14.91
CA LYS A 113 -7.46 0.80 -14.99
C LYS A 113 -8.90 1.31 -14.93
N ASN A 114 -9.15 2.46 -14.30
CA ASN A 114 -10.51 2.99 -14.12
C ASN A 114 -10.93 3.94 -15.26
N GLY A 115 -10.00 4.43 -16.08
CA GLY A 115 -10.32 5.22 -17.29
C GLY A 115 -11.01 4.45 -18.44
N HIS A 116 -11.36 3.18 -18.25
CA HIS A 116 -12.15 2.36 -19.20
C HIS A 116 -13.59 2.08 -18.71
N ALA A 117 -14.00 2.57 -17.54
CA ALA A 117 -15.34 2.34 -17.00
C ALA A 117 -16.37 3.41 -17.42
N ASP A 118 -15.98 4.44 -18.18
CA ASP A 118 -16.81 5.62 -18.50
C ASP A 118 -17.39 5.64 -19.94
N LEU A 119 -17.54 4.48 -20.58
CA LEU A 119 -18.25 4.36 -21.87
C LEU A 119 -19.30 3.24 -21.83
N ALA A 120 -20.16 3.26 -20.80
CA ALA A 120 -21.45 2.57 -20.83
C ALA A 120 -22.37 3.12 -19.71
N SER A 121 -22.87 4.35 -19.88
CA SER A 121 -24.12 4.80 -19.24
C SER A 121 -25.05 5.39 -20.28
#